data_AF-A0A956G6R2-F1
#
_entry.id   AF-A0A956G6R2-F1
#
_cell.length_a   1.000
_cell.length_b   1.000
_cell.length_c   1.000
_cell.angle_alpha   90.00
_cell.angle_beta   90.00
_cell.angle_gamma   90.00
#
_symmetry.space_group_name_H-M   'P 1'
#
loop_
_entity.id
_entity.type
_entity.pdbx_description
1 polymer ?
#
loop_
_entity_poly.entity_id
_entity_poly.type
_entity_poly.pdbx_seq_one_letter_code
_entity_poly.pdbx_strand_id
1 'polypeptide(L)'
;MRLVLRLLKGIYDVLASYLLAWVLLFAFVGWLLYLLVGLLLPFWGFQTHEGLWLWCDRAFPLPSWLLRLLLFGAIHVGLYFSLRRPIRGLRRRAGRRIDAWLDRYRAWAKRRRRVATTLGVSFSLLVTLLLVPFVVQPTMVPARFSARDWALRLANLVDGSASAALIESVIGFYRRFGARPTLGESVSPEAFDRAIAGRSVPRASGAGQALMDRWDARVKAVVLAARGSGSVGRLTVAHDFASLKAVMWVESAGEQFAVSHTGCIGLMQFCSRTARTGGFRRIFGVGQVYPCRCEGRCRVSRATRRALESGAVADVIKAEGHFPCDLTDARFDPDKALRAGWLYIRTLRRQFGGDLLLAYVGYNSGPAVARRVYRALGSRRLAPGETPTVARIAPHLAAAMRPYYGESGAGRARGLIKVHLPKLLNAYLTYRERYLKADKAATRPRPGS
;
A
#
# COMPACT_ATOMS: atom_id res chain seq x y z
N MET A 1 -4.49 10.93 49.77
CA MET A 1 -4.46 10.18 48.48
C MET A 1 -5.84 9.88 47.88
N ARG A 2 -6.77 9.20 48.57
CA ARG A 2 -8.12 8.87 48.02
C ARG A 2 -8.97 10.09 47.62
N LEU A 3 -8.89 11.19 48.38
CA LEU A 3 -9.59 12.44 48.05
C LEU A 3 -9.06 13.07 46.76
N VAL A 4 -7.74 13.16 46.63
CA VAL A 4 -7.05 13.69 45.43
C VAL A 4 -7.40 12.87 44.19
N LEU A 5 -7.42 11.54 44.28
CA LEU A 5 -7.82 10.66 43.17
C LEU A 5 -9.28 10.86 42.74
N ARG A 6 -10.20 11.10 43.67
CA ARG A 6 -11.61 11.39 43.34
C ARG A 6 -11.76 12.77 42.69
N LEU A 7 -11.00 13.75 43.16
CA LEU A 7 -11.05 15.12 42.66
C LEU A 7 -10.45 15.18 41.24
N LEU A 8 -9.30 14.54 41.02
CA LEU A 8 -8.68 14.38 39.70
C LEU A 8 -9.59 13.63 38.73
N LYS A 9 -10.27 12.56 39.18
CA LYS A 9 -11.26 11.84 38.36
C LYS A 9 -12.42 12.73 37.95
N GLY A 10 -12.99 13.51 38.89
CA GLY A 10 -14.10 14.42 38.58
C GLY A 10 -13.74 15.50 37.57
N ILE A 11 -12.54 16.08 37.70
CA ILE A 11 -12.02 17.07 36.73
C ILE A 11 -11.73 16.41 35.38
N TYR A 12 -11.11 15.23 35.39
CA TYR A 12 -10.80 14.48 34.17
C TYR A 12 -12.06 14.07 33.40
N ASP A 13 -13.09 13.55 34.07
CA ASP A 13 -14.30 13.07 33.39
C ASP A 13 -15.06 14.22 32.70
N VAL A 14 -15.12 15.40 33.33
CA VAL A 14 -15.75 16.59 32.73
C VAL A 14 -14.89 17.12 31.57
N LEU A 15 -13.59 17.29 31.80
CA LEU A 15 -12.67 17.81 30.78
C LEU A 15 -12.58 16.87 29.58
N ALA A 16 -12.48 15.55 29.81
CA ALA A 16 -12.43 14.54 28.77
C ALA A 16 -13.71 14.48 27.95
N SER A 17 -14.89 14.63 28.57
CA SER A 17 -16.16 14.62 27.85
C SER A 17 -16.31 15.85 26.94
N TYR A 18 -15.92 17.03 27.44
CA TYR A 18 -15.92 18.26 26.65
C TYR A 18 -14.86 18.21 25.54
N LEU A 19 -13.65 17.76 25.84
CA LEU A 19 -12.56 17.62 24.89
C LEU A 19 -12.93 16.60 23.80
N LEU A 20 -13.50 15.45 24.17
CA LEU A 20 -13.95 14.42 23.23
C LEU A 20 -15.00 14.96 22.27
N ALA A 21 -16.02 15.68 22.76
CA ALA A 21 -17.05 16.26 21.90
C ALA A 21 -16.45 17.23 20.85
N TRP A 22 -15.49 18.07 21.28
CA TRP A 22 -14.79 18.97 20.37
C TRP A 22 -13.88 18.22 19.39
N VAL A 23 -13.06 17.28 19.87
CA VAL A 23 -12.17 16.48 19.03
C VAL A 23 -12.96 15.70 17.98
N LEU A 24 -14.10 15.09 18.36
CA LEU A 24 -14.97 14.38 17.41
C LEU A 24 -15.58 15.33 16.38
N LEU A 25 -16.01 16.53 16.78
CA LEU A 25 -16.53 17.53 15.85
C LEU A 25 -15.45 17.96 14.85
N PHE A 26 -14.25 18.32 15.33
CA PHE A 26 -13.12 18.71 14.48
C PHE A 26 -12.70 17.56 13.56
N ALA A 27 -12.60 16.34 14.08
CA ALA A 27 -12.24 15.16 13.30
C ALA A 27 -13.27 14.87 12.20
N PHE A 28 -14.57 14.99 12.52
CA PHE A 28 -15.66 14.80 11.57
C PHE A 28 -15.67 15.86 10.47
N VAL A 29 -15.53 17.14 10.84
CA VAL A 29 -15.43 18.24 9.86
C VAL A 29 -14.19 18.06 8.98
N GLY A 30 -13.04 17.73 9.57
CA GLY A 30 -11.80 17.46 8.83
C GLY A 30 -12.01 16.33 7.83
N TRP A 31 -12.65 15.23 8.24
CA TRP A 31 -13.00 14.12 7.36
C TRP A 31 -13.93 14.53 6.21
N LEU A 32 -14.97 15.32 6.47
CA LEU A 32 -15.85 15.85 5.41
C LEU A 32 -15.08 16.72 4.41
N LEU A 33 -14.18 17.57 4.89
CA LEU A 33 -13.33 18.41 4.03
C LEU A 33 -12.38 17.54 3.20
N TYR A 34 -11.78 16.50 3.80
CA TYR A 34 -10.97 15.53 3.07
C TYR A 34 -11.75 14.88 1.94
N LEU A 35 -12.97 14.42 2.19
CA LEU A 35 -13.84 13.82 1.17
C LEU A 35 -14.22 14.82 0.07
N LEU A 36 -14.60 16.05 0.45
CA LEU A 36 -14.95 17.10 -0.49
C LEU A 36 -13.79 17.42 -1.43
N VAL A 37 -12.58 17.58 -0.88
CA VAL A 37 -11.37 17.76 -1.69
C VAL A 37 -11.17 16.56 -2.60
N GLY A 38 -11.35 15.34 -2.09
CA GLY A 38 -11.24 14.11 -2.89
C GLY A 38 -12.17 14.08 -4.10
N LEU A 39 -13.40 14.55 -3.95
CA LEU A 39 -14.38 14.69 -5.05
C LEU A 39 -13.97 15.75 -6.07
N LEU A 40 -13.28 16.81 -5.64
CA LEU A 40 -12.82 17.90 -6.50
C LEU A 40 -11.50 17.60 -7.23
N LEU A 41 -10.70 16.64 -6.75
CA LEU A 41 -9.39 16.32 -7.35
C LEU A 41 -9.43 16.07 -8.87
N PRO A 42 -10.38 15.30 -9.44
CA PRO A 42 -10.41 15.04 -10.88
C PRO A 42 -10.66 16.32 -11.70
N PHE A 43 -11.49 17.24 -11.18
CA PHE A 43 -11.74 18.54 -11.81
C PHE A 43 -10.47 19.40 -11.88
N TRP A 44 -9.56 19.23 -10.91
CA TRP A 44 -8.26 19.90 -10.88
C TRP A 44 -7.14 19.09 -11.56
N GLY A 45 -7.44 17.96 -12.20
CA GLY A 45 -6.45 17.12 -12.88
C GLY A 45 -5.56 16.29 -11.93
N PHE A 46 -5.93 16.16 -10.66
CA PHE A 46 -5.25 15.31 -9.69
C PHE A 46 -5.99 13.98 -9.50
N GLN A 47 -5.23 12.91 -9.27
CA GLN A 47 -5.81 11.59 -8.99
C GLN A 47 -5.83 11.24 -7.50
N THR A 48 -5.05 11.94 -6.68
CA THR A 48 -4.88 11.66 -5.25
C THR A 48 -4.62 12.95 -4.49
N HIS A 49 -5.00 13.01 -3.21
CA HIS A 49 -4.72 14.17 -2.35
C HIS A 49 -3.22 14.46 -2.26
N GLU A 50 -2.39 13.42 -2.22
CA GLU A 50 -0.94 13.62 -2.14
C GLU A 50 -0.38 14.22 -3.43
N GLY A 51 -0.96 13.89 -4.58
CA GLY A 51 -0.64 14.53 -5.84
C GLY A 51 -0.91 16.04 -5.82
N LEU A 52 -2.05 16.46 -5.25
CA LEU A 52 -2.39 17.87 -5.04
C LEU A 52 -1.37 18.54 -4.12
N TRP A 53 -1.08 17.97 -2.95
CA TRP A 53 -0.15 18.58 -1.99
C TRP A 53 1.29 18.64 -2.49
N LEU A 54 1.75 17.63 -3.22
CA LEU A 54 3.06 17.65 -3.88
C LEU A 54 3.15 18.72 -4.96
N TRP A 55 2.05 19.01 -5.64
CA TRP A 55 1.99 20.13 -6.56
C TRP A 55 2.04 21.46 -5.81
N CYS A 56 1.27 21.62 -4.73
CA CYS A 56 1.31 22.82 -3.89
C CYS A 56 2.70 23.10 -3.32
N ASP A 57 3.40 22.07 -2.81
CA ASP A 57 4.78 22.15 -2.32
C ASP A 57 5.77 22.75 -3.34
N ARG A 58 5.44 22.66 -4.63
CA ARG A 58 6.28 23.19 -5.72
C ARG A 58 5.78 24.51 -6.26
N ALA A 59 4.47 24.71 -6.26
CA ALA A 59 3.84 25.92 -6.77
C ALA A 59 3.98 27.09 -5.78
N PHE A 60 4.07 26.79 -4.47
CA PHE A 60 4.16 27.80 -3.42
C PHE A 60 5.47 27.65 -2.62
N PRO A 61 6.06 28.75 -2.11
CA PRO A 61 7.27 28.71 -1.29
C PRO A 61 7.02 28.19 0.14
N LEU A 62 5.78 27.78 0.44
CA LEU A 62 5.39 27.27 1.75
C LEU A 62 5.33 25.75 1.75
N PRO A 63 5.78 25.08 2.82
CA PRO A 63 5.64 23.65 2.93
C PRO A 63 4.16 23.27 3.05
N SER A 64 3.79 22.13 2.48
CA SER A 64 2.39 21.69 2.33
C SER A 64 1.69 21.49 3.65
N TRP A 65 2.40 21.09 4.71
CA TRP A 65 1.81 21.02 6.06
C TRP A 65 1.33 22.38 6.54
N LEU A 66 2.06 23.46 6.26
CA LEU A 66 1.68 24.82 6.64
C LEU A 66 0.51 25.30 5.78
N LEU A 67 0.55 25.04 4.47
CA LEU A 67 -0.56 25.40 3.58
C LEU A 67 -1.87 24.70 3.98
N ARG A 68 -1.81 23.43 4.38
CA ARG A 68 -2.96 22.69 4.92
C ARG A 68 -3.48 23.33 6.21
N LEU A 69 -2.58 23.67 7.14
CA LEU A 69 -2.98 24.33 8.38
C LEU A 69 -3.64 25.67 8.13
N LEU A 70 -3.10 26.48 7.22
CA LEU A 70 -3.69 27.77 6.87
C LEU A 70 -5.05 27.59 6.22
N LEU A 71 -5.16 26.73 5.20
CA LEU A 71 -6.39 26.53 4.45
C LEU A 71 -7.49 25.87 5.30
N PHE A 72 -7.25 24.66 5.79
CA PHE A 72 -8.26 23.93 6.56
C PHE A 72 -8.43 24.50 7.97
N GLY A 73 -7.37 25.06 8.58
CA GLY A 73 -7.49 25.74 9.86
C GLY A 73 -8.37 26.98 9.76
N ALA A 74 -8.22 27.80 8.71
CA ALA A 74 -9.13 28.92 8.47
C ALA A 74 -10.57 28.45 8.26
N ILE A 75 -10.80 27.36 7.52
CA ILE A 75 -12.13 26.77 7.34
C ILE A 75 -12.72 26.30 8.69
N HIS A 76 -11.94 25.61 9.51
CA HIS A 76 -12.39 25.17 10.84
C HIS A 76 -12.72 26.34 11.76
N VAL A 77 -11.89 27.37 11.76
CA VAL A 77 -12.13 28.61 12.53
C VAL A 77 -13.41 29.29 12.04
N GLY A 78 -13.58 29.44 10.73
CA GLY A 78 -14.79 29.99 10.13
C GLY A 78 -16.04 29.20 10.52
N LEU A 79 -16.01 27.88 10.36
CA LEU A 79 -17.10 26.98 10.77
C LEU A 79 -17.38 27.08 12.27
N TYR A 80 -16.35 27.13 13.11
CA TYR A 80 -16.52 27.31 14.55
C TYR A 80 -17.29 28.60 14.85
N PHE A 81 -16.91 29.73 14.24
CA PHE A 81 -17.58 31.00 14.48
C PHE A 81 -19.01 31.02 13.95
N SER A 82 -19.25 30.49 12.73
CA SER A 82 -20.59 30.39 12.14
C SER A 82 -21.51 29.48 12.95
N LEU A 83 -20.99 28.37 13.46
CA LEU A 83 -21.74 27.41 14.25
C LEU A 83 -21.78 27.75 15.75
N ARG A 84 -21.03 28.75 16.23
CA ARG A 84 -20.93 29.07 17.67
C ARG A 84 -22.29 29.39 18.30
N ARG A 85 -23.18 30.09 17.59
CA ARG A 85 -24.52 30.43 18.07
C ARG A 85 -25.44 29.20 18.14
N PRO A 86 -25.63 28.41 17.06
CA PRO A 86 -26.44 27.20 17.14
C PRO A 86 -25.86 26.16 18.09
N ILE A 87 -24.52 26.00 18.14
CA ILE A 87 -23.85 25.11 19.10
C ILE A 87 -24.12 25.56 20.53
N ARG A 88 -24.12 26.86 20.86
CA ARG A 88 -24.49 27.32 22.22
C ARG A 88 -25.92 26.94 22.59
N GLY A 89 -26.87 27.09 21.66
CA GLY A 89 -28.26 26.68 21.85
C GLY A 89 -28.38 25.16 22.06
N LEU A 90 -27.73 24.38 21.20
CA LEU A 90 -27.68 22.93 21.28
C LEU A 90 -27.01 22.47 22.58
N ARG A 91 -25.90 23.09 22.99
CA ARG A 91 -25.16 22.79 24.22
C ARG A 91 -26.02 23.03 25.46
N ARG A 92 -26.81 24.11 25.49
CA ARG A 92 -27.76 24.35 26.60
C ARG A 92 -28.86 23.28 26.66
N ARG A 93 -29.38 22.86 25.50
CA ARG A 93 -30.40 21.78 25.43
C ARG A 93 -29.81 20.42 25.79
N ALA A 94 -28.65 20.09 25.23
CA ALA A 94 -27.92 18.85 25.49
C ALA A 94 -27.47 18.78 26.94
N GLY A 95 -26.91 19.87 27.50
CA GLY A 95 -26.53 19.99 28.90
C GLY A 95 -27.69 19.65 29.83
N ARG A 96 -28.85 20.31 29.66
CA ARG A 96 -30.06 20.00 30.45
C ARG A 96 -30.49 18.53 30.35
N ARG A 97 -30.40 17.92 29.16
CA ARG A 97 -30.72 16.50 28.97
C ARG A 97 -29.69 15.57 29.62
N ILE A 98 -28.41 15.91 29.51
CA ILE A 98 -27.30 15.18 30.12
C ILE A 98 -27.39 15.28 31.65
N ASP A 99 -27.62 16.47 32.21
CA ASP A 99 -27.77 16.68 33.65
C ASP A 99 -28.97 15.89 34.18
N ALA A 100 -30.13 15.97 33.52
CA ALA A 100 -31.31 15.18 33.87
C ALA A 100 -31.07 13.66 33.74
N TRP A 101 -30.20 13.23 32.82
CA TRP A 101 -29.81 11.83 32.70
C TRP A 101 -28.81 11.42 33.79
N LEU A 102 -27.82 12.27 34.10
CA LEU A 102 -26.84 12.07 35.15
C LEU A 102 -27.49 12.01 36.54
N ASP A 103 -28.50 12.85 36.80
CA ASP A 103 -29.22 12.82 38.07
C ASP A 103 -30.06 11.55 38.21
N ARG A 104 -30.71 11.11 37.12
CA ARG A 104 -31.36 9.79 37.07
C ARG A 104 -30.37 8.65 37.29
N TYR A 105 -29.20 8.71 36.64
CA TYR A 105 -28.13 7.74 36.82
C TYR A 105 -27.59 7.74 38.26
N ARG A 106 -27.36 8.90 38.88
CA ARG A 106 -26.92 9.02 40.27
C ARG A 106 -27.95 8.46 41.26
N ALA A 107 -29.23 8.76 41.05
CA ALA A 107 -30.31 8.22 41.86
C ALA A 107 -30.38 6.68 41.75
N TRP A 108 -30.22 6.14 40.54
CA TRP A 108 -30.15 4.70 40.29
C TRP A 108 -28.88 4.06 40.88
N ALA A 109 -27.73 4.69 40.71
CA ALA A 109 -26.43 4.23 41.19
C ALA A 109 -26.36 4.14 42.72
N LYS A 110 -27.04 5.05 43.43
CA LYS A 110 -27.21 4.98 44.90
C LYS A 110 -27.88 3.67 45.33
N ARG A 111 -28.86 3.16 44.55
CA ARG A 111 -29.57 1.91 44.83
C ARG A 111 -28.77 0.66 44.41
N ARG A 112 -27.86 0.77 43.45
CA ARG A 112 -27.09 -0.36 42.89
C ARG A 112 -25.59 -0.08 42.83
N ARG A 113 -24.96 0.13 43.99
CA ARG A 113 -23.54 0.53 44.10
C ARG A 113 -22.57 -0.36 43.31
N ARG A 114 -22.73 -1.69 43.33
CA ARG A 114 -21.83 -2.61 42.61
C ARG A 114 -21.90 -2.40 41.09
N VAL A 115 -23.11 -2.33 40.53
CA VAL A 115 -23.32 -2.14 39.09
C VAL A 115 -22.82 -0.76 38.62
N ALA A 116 -23.03 0.27 39.43
CA ALA A 116 -22.55 1.62 39.13
C ALA A 116 -21.02 1.73 39.05
N THR A 117 -20.30 1.00 39.92
CA THR A 117 -18.84 0.92 39.86
C THR A 117 -18.39 0.25 38.56
N THR A 118 -19.00 -0.89 38.19
CA THR A 118 -18.68 -1.59 36.95
C THR A 118 -18.93 -0.71 35.73
N LEU A 119 -20.10 -0.07 35.63
CA LEU A 119 -20.42 0.85 34.53
C LEU A 119 -19.46 2.05 34.47
N GLY A 120 -19.08 2.61 35.61
CA GLY A 120 -18.11 3.71 35.66
C GLY A 120 -16.74 3.30 35.16
N VAL A 121 -16.25 2.12 35.55
CA VAL A 121 -14.98 1.57 35.05
C VAL A 121 -15.07 1.26 33.56
N SER A 122 -16.14 0.61 33.10
CA SER A 122 -16.37 0.32 31.67
C SER A 122 -16.44 1.59 30.83
N PHE A 123 -17.11 2.65 31.32
CA PHE A 123 -17.18 3.94 30.64
C PHE A 123 -15.81 4.62 30.56
N SER A 124 -15.06 4.69 31.66
CA SER A 124 -13.71 5.27 31.66
C SER A 124 -12.76 4.48 30.75
N LEU A 125 -12.86 3.14 30.72
CA LEU A 125 -12.10 2.30 29.79
C LEU A 125 -12.51 2.57 28.35
N LEU A 126 -13.81 2.65 28.05
CA LEU A 126 -14.33 2.93 26.71
C LEU A 126 -13.88 4.31 26.23
N VAL A 127 -14.02 5.35 27.06
CA VAL A 127 -13.58 6.72 26.74
C VAL A 127 -12.08 6.78 26.57
N THR A 128 -11.30 6.11 27.43
CA THR A 128 -9.84 6.00 27.25
C THR A 128 -9.49 5.27 25.96
N LEU A 129 -10.12 4.13 25.67
CA LEU A 129 -9.90 3.37 24.43
C LEU A 129 -10.34 4.14 23.18
N LEU A 130 -11.32 5.03 23.30
CA LEU A 130 -11.76 5.92 22.21
C LEU A 130 -10.85 7.14 22.09
N LEU A 131 -10.42 7.76 23.19
CA LEU A 131 -9.60 8.97 23.15
C LEU A 131 -8.13 8.67 22.87
N VAL A 132 -7.57 7.58 23.41
CA VAL A 132 -6.16 7.22 23.25
C VAL A 132 -5.77 7.10 21.78
N PRO A 133 -6.54 6.49 20.87
CA PRO A 133 -6.22 6.54 19.45
C PRO A 133 -6.21 7.96 18.86
N PHE A 134 -7.09 8.86 19.31
CA PHE A 134 -7.13 10.25 18.83
C PHE A 134 -6.05 11.15 19.47
N VAL A 135 -5.68 10.88 20.72
CA VAL A 135 -4.75 11.68 21.53
C VAL A 135 -3.31 11.15 21.40
N VAL A 136 -3.12 9.83 21.42
CA VAL A 136 -1.83 9.12 21.39
C VAL A 136 -1.46 8.61 19.99
N GLN A 137 -2.43 8.30 19.12
CA GLN A 137 -2.16 7.92 17.72
C GLN A 137 -2.54 9.00 16.68
N PRO A 138 -2.01 10.23 16.74
CA PRO A 138 -1.88 10.99 15.53
C PRO A 138 -0.70 10.42 14.73
N THR A 139 -1.06 9.67 13.69
CA THR A 139 -0.52 9.74 12.33
C THR A 139 0.54 8.74 11.87
N MET A 140 0.49 8.52 10.56
CA MET A 140 1.47 7.86 9.69
C MET A 140 2.85 8.56 9.66
N VAL A 141 3.23 9.23 10.76
CA VAL A 141 4.52 9.88 10.97
C VAL A 141 5.26 9.08 12.04
N PRO A 142 6.57 8.81 11.89
CA PRO A 142 7.35 8.08 12.88
C PRO A 142 7.16 8.63 14.31
N ALA A 143 7.34 7.79 15.33
CA ALA A 143 7.22 8.14 16.76
C ALA A 143 8.37 9.04 17.26
N ARG A 144 8.71 10.07 16.49
CA ARG A 144 9.70 11.09 16.84
C ARG A 144 8.98 12.32 17.38
N PHE A 145 9.54 12.93 18.42
CA PHE A 145 8.97 14.09 19.12
C PHE A 145 9.57 15.41 18.64
N SER A 146 9.80 15.58 17.32
CA SER A 146 10.29 16.86 16.80
C SER A 146 9.14 17.86 16.61
N ALA A 147 9.42 19.17 16.68
CA ALA A 147 8.43 20.22 16.39
C ALA A 147 7.81 20.07 14.99
N ARG A 148 8.61 19.63 14.01
CA ARG A 148 8.16 19.34 12.65
C ARG A 148 7.18 18.17 12.62
N ASP A 149 7.46 17.08 13.34
CA ASP A 149 6.57 15.91 13.39
C ASP A 149 5.23 16.26 14.06
N TRP A 150 5.25 17.11 15.09
CA TRP A 150 4.03 17.66 15.71
C TRP A 150 3.23 18.55 14.76
N ALA A 151 3.89 19.40 13.98
CA ALA A 151 3.23 20.23 12.97
C ALA A 151 2.59 19.38 11.86
N LEU A 152 3.27 18.33 11.39
CA LEU A 152 2.74 17.34 10.45
C LEU A 152 1.53 16.59 11.03
N ARG A 153 1.59 16.19 12.30
CA ARG A 153 0.48 15.55 13.03
C ARG A 153 -0.75 16.45 13.06
N LEU A 154 -0.56 17.73 13.41
CA LEU A 154 -1.62 18.72 13.44
C LEU A 154 -2.19 18.98 12.05
N ALA A 155 -1.34 19.11 11.02
CA ALA A 155 -1.78 19.31 9.64
C ALA A 155 -2.63 18.15 9.13
N ASN A 156 -2.23 16.90 9.41
CA ASN A 156 -3.00 15.70 9.06
C ASN A 156 -4.32 15.59 9.83
N LEU A 157 -4.39 16.10 11.07
CA LEU A 157 -5.65 16.13 11.82
C LEU A 157 -6.61 17.17 11.23
N VAL A 158 -6.08 18.36 10.95
CA VAL A 158 -6.82 19.51 10.44
C VAL A 158 -7.34 19.27 9.03
N ASP A 159 -6.54 18.66 8.15
CA ASP A 159 -6.96 18.31 6.78
C ASP A 159 -7.80 17.03 6.67
N GLY A 160 -8.04 16.35 7.80
CA GLY A 160 -8.83 15.13 7.88
C GLY A 160 -8.12 13.85 7.43
N SER A 161 -6.85 13.90 7.02
CA SER A 161 -6.09 12.70 6.63
C SER A 161 -5.92 11.72 7.80
N ALA A 162 -5.70 12.24 9.01
CA ALA A 162 -5.63 11.43 10.22
C ALA A 162 -6.99 10.82 10.56
N SER A 163 -8.07 11.59 10.44
CA SER A 163 -9.44 11.11 10.64
C SER A 163 -9.82 10.05 9.60
N ALA A 164 -9.46 10.25 8.33
CA ALA A 164 -9.69 9.29 7.25
C ALA A 164 -8.91 8.00 7.49
N ALA A 165 -7.63 8.08 7.88
CA ALA A 165 -6.82 6.93 8.22
C ALA A 165 -7.36 6.20 9.46
N LEU A 166 -7.84 6.92 10.47
CA LEU A 166 -8.47 6.34 11.65
C LEU A 166 -9.80 5.68 11.29
N ILE A 167 -10.64 6.32 10.50
CA ILE A 167 -11.88 5.74 9.99
C ILE A 167 -11.57 4.52 9.13
N GLU A 168 -10.55 4.53 8.28
CA GLU A 168 -10.11 3.35 7.54
C GLU A 168 -9.54 2.26 8.45
N SER A 169 -8.89 2.62 9.55
CA SER A 169 -8.39 1.69 10.57
C SER A 169 -9.53 1.08 11.38
N VAL A 170 -10.51 1.88 11.81
CA VAL A 170 -11.71 1.46 12.55
C VAL A 170 -12.64 0.67 11.64
N ILE A 171 -12.90 1.13 10.41
CA ILE A 171 -13.61 0.37 9.38
C ILE A 171 -12.80 -0.86 9.00
N GLY A 172 -11.48 -0.80 8.95
CA GLY A 172 -10.60 -1.94 8.69
C GLY A 172 -10.71 -2.99 9.81
N PHE A 173 -10.73 -2.53 11.06
CA PHE A 173 -10.96 -3.33 12.26
C PHE A 173 -12.37 -3.90 12.27
N TYR A 174 -13.42 -3.08 12.09
CA TYR A 174 -14.81 -3.53 11.98
C TYR A 174 -15.03 -4.45 10.78
N ARG A 175 -14.37 -4.24 9.64
CA ARG A 175 -14.36 -5.17 8.51
C ARG A 175 -13.63 -6.46 8.87
N ARG A 176 -12.62 -6.42 9.73
CA ARG A 176 -12.00 -7.63 10.27
C ARG A 176 -12.97 -8.45 11.14
N PHE A 177 -13.89 -7.79 11.85
CA PHE A 177 -14.94 -8.45 12.65
C PHE A 177 -16.22 -8.78 11.88
N GLY A 178 -16.59 -7.97 10.88
CA GLY A 178 -17.90 -8.00 10.22
C GLY A 178 -17.86 -8.31 8.73
N ALA A 179 -16.70 -8.24 8.06
CA ALA A 179 -16.59 -8.93 6.78
C ALA A 179 -16.64 -10.41 7.11
N ARG A 180 -17.65 -11.11 6.58
CA ARG A 180 -17.44 -12.52 6.25
C ARG A 180 -16.14 -12.52 5.45
N PRO A 181 -15.03 -13.06 5.95
CA PRO A 181 -13.80 -13.09 5.19
C PRO A 181 -14.22 -13.59 3.81
N THR A 182 -13.91 -12.84 2.76
CA THR A 182 -13.97 -13.45 1.42
C THR A 182 -13.01 -14.61 1.57
N LEU A 183 -13.58 -15.82 1.67
CA LEU A 183 -12.89 -17.10 1.71
C LEU A 183 -12.24 -17.31 0.34
N GLY A 184 -11.35 -16.40 -0.07
CA GLY A 184 -10.15 -16.89 -0.72
C GLY A 184 -9.36 -17.46 0.43
N GLU A 185 -9.37 -18.80 0.55
CA GLU A 185 -8.68 -19.59 1.57
C GLU A 185 -7.71 -18.72 2.37
N SER A 186 -8.19 -18.16 3.47
CA SER A 186 -7.29 -17.53 4.43
C SER A 186 -6.57 -18.71 5.04
N VAL A 187 -5.44 -19.02 4.44
CA VAL A 187 -4.51 -20.02 4.92
C VAL A 187 -4.20 -19.62 6.36
N SER A 188 -4.70 -20.38 7.35
CA SER A 188 -4.36 -20.15 8.77
C SER A 188 -2.83 -20.12 8.90
N PRO A 189 -2.24 -19.46 9.91
CA PRO A 189 -0.79 -19.53 10.13
C PRO A 189 -0.28 -20.98 10.06
N GLU A 190 -0.99 -21.94 10.66
CA GLU A 190 -0.64 -23.37 10.57
C GLU A 190 -0.87 -23.97 9.17
N ALA A 191 -1.86 -23.50 8.41
CA ALA A 191 -2.02 -23.89 7.01
C ALA A 191 -0.98 -23.22 6.11
N PHE A 192 -0.41 -22.07 6.50
CA PHE A 192 0.59 -21.32 5.76
C PHE A 192 1.94 -21.96 6.01
N ASP A 193 2.22 -22.30 7.27
CA ASP A 193 3.33 -23.15 7.68
C ASP A 193 3.23 -24.53 7.04
N ARG A 194 2.03 -25.16 6.97
CA ARG A 194 1.83 -26.41 6.19
C ARG A 194 1.94 -26.21 4.68
N ALA A 195 1.54 -25.06 4.13
CA ALA A 195 1.68 -24.76 2.71
C ALA A 195 3.13 -24.46 2.33
N ILE A 196 3.93 -23.90 3.25
CA ILE A 196 5.38 -23.75 3.10
C ILE A 196 6.08 -25.09 3.32
N ALA A 197 5.73 -25.84 4.37
CA ALA A 197 6.32 -27.13 4.69
C ALA A 197 5.95 -28.25 3.69
N GLY A 198 4.76 -28.19 3.09
CA GLY A 198 4.25 -29.15 2.12
C GLY A 198 4.53 -28.80 0.66
N ARG A 199 4.85 -27.53 0.35
CA ARG A 199 5.34 -27.17 -0.99
C ARG A 199 6.84 -27.31 -1.00
N SER A 200 7.33 -28.46 -1.45
CA SER A 200 8.72 -28.59 -1.87
C SER A 200 9.04 -27.45 -2.85
N VAL A 201 9.76 -26.43 -2.38
CA VAL A 201 10.37 -25.45 -3.27
C VAL A 201 11.22 -26.28 -4.24
N PRO A 202 10.94 -26.27 -5.56
CA PRO A 202 11.68 -27.12 -6.48
C PRO A 202 13.17 -26.86 -6.30
N ARG A 203 13.90 -27.90 -5.88
CA ARG A 203 15.32 -27.79 -5.58
C ARG A 203 16.01 -27.38 -6.88
N ALA A 204 16.73 -26.27 -6.82
CA ALA A 204 17.44 -25.69 -7.95
C ALA A 204 18.32 -26.75 -8.64
N SER A 205 17.92 -27.24 -9.81
CA SER A 205 18.77 -28.11 -10.64
C SER A 205 19.94 -27.28 -11.17
N GLY A 206 21.16 -27.79 -11.02
CA GLY A 206 22.39 -27.07 -11.38
C GLY A 206 22.40 -26.52 -12.81
N ALA A 207 23.08 -25.38 -12.96
CA ALA A 207 23.31 -24.54 -14.15
C ALA A 207 22.37 -23.31 -14.34
N GLY A 208 22.97 -22.14 -14.12
CA GLY A 208 22.59 -20.85 -14.74
C GLY A 208 21.49 -20.01 -14.08
N GLN A 209 20.28 -20.55 -13.90
CA GLN A 209 19.10 -19.72 -13.52
C GLN A 209 18.06 -20.49 -12.68
N ALA A 210 18.51 -21.43 -11.87
CA ALA A 210 17.63 -22.39 -11.21
C ALA A 210 16.49 -21.76 -10.35
N LEU A 211 16.73 -20.60 -9.73
CA LEU A 211 15.69 -19.86 -9.00
C LEU A 211 14.60 -19.27 -9.89
N MET A 212 14.91 -18.97 -11.16
CA MET A 212 13.92 -18.49 -12.12
C MET A 212 13.13 -19.64 -12.70
N ASP A 213 13.79 -20.74 -13.05
CA ASP A 213 13.19 -21.84 -13.82
C ASP A 213 12.11 -22.59 -13.02
N ARG A 214 12.23 -22.66 -11.68
CA ARG A 214 11.17 -23.20 -10.79
C ARG A 214 9.81 -22.52 -10.94
N TRP A 215 9.77 -21.32 -11.51
CA TRP A 215 8.54 -20.54 -11.70
C TRP A 215 7.88 -20.75 -13.07
N ASP A 216 8.50 -21.46 -14.01
CA ASP A 216 8.01 -21.55 -15.39
C ASP A 216 6.59 -22.09 -15.49
N ALA A 217 6.30 -23.19 -14.80
CA ALA A 217 4.96 -23.79 -14.77
C ALA A 217 3.90 -22.81 -14.23
N ARG A 218 4.22 -22.08 -13.15
CA ARG A 218 3.29 -21.12 -12.52
C ARG A 218 3.09 -19.88 -13.39
N VAL A 219 4.15 -19.33 -13.97
CA VAL A 219 4.07 -18.22 -14.93
C VAL A 219 3.20 -18.62 -16.13
N LYS A 220 3.42 -19.81 -16.71
CA LYS A 220 2.62 -20.33 -17.82
C LYS A 220 1.15 -20.47 -17.42
N ALA A 221 0.86 -21.03 -16.24
CA ALA A 221 -0.50 -21.17 -15.72
C ALA A 221 -1.21 -19.82 -15.55
N VAL A 222 -0.54 -18.83 -14.94
CA VAL A 222 -1.09 -17.47 -14.77
C VAL A 222 -1.39 -16.82 -16.13
N VAL A 223 -0.48 -16.91 -17.08
CA VAL A 223 -0.66 -16.34 -18.43
C VAL A 223 -1.84 -17.00 -19.15
N LEU A 224 -1.93 -18.34 -19.11
CA LEU A 224 -3.02 -19.08 -19.76
C LEU A 224 -4.37 -18.78 -19.13
N ALA A 225 -4.47 -18.86 -17.80
CA ALA A 225 -5.72 -18.59 -17.06
C ALA A 225 -6.27 -17.19 -17.37
N ALA A 226 -5.38 -16.20 -17.49
CA ALA A 226 -5.78 -14.81 -17.61
C ALA A 226 -6.08 -14.35 -19.06
N ARG A 227 -5.80 -15.20 -20.07
CA ARG A 227 -6.26 -14.99 -21.45
C ARG A 227 -7.66 -15.57 -21.69
N GLY A 228 -8.09 -16.53 -20.88
CA GLY A 228 -9.29 -17.31 -21.14
C GLY A 228 -9.18 -18.12 -22.43
N SER A 229 -10.10 -19.06 -22.64
CA SER A 229 -10.08 -19.97 -23.78
C SER A 229 -10.28 -19.30 -25.14
N GLY A 230 -10.73 -18.03 -25.19
CA GLY A 230 -11.22 -17.39 -26.43
C GLY A 230 -10.45 -16.16 -26.93
N SER A 231 -9.41 -15.67 -26.25
CA SER A 231 -8.80 -14.38 -26.61
C SER A 231 -7.55 -14.51 -27.50
N VAL A 232 -7.76 -14.64 -28.81
CA VAL A 232 -6.71 -14.53 -29.86
C VAL A 232 -6.35 -13.05 -30.11
N GLY A 233 -5.88 -12.36 -29.07
CA GLY A 233 -5.25 -11.06 -29.23
C GLY A 233 -3.80 -11.20 -29.71
N ARG A 234 -3.37 -10.32 -30.63
CA ARG A 234 -2.09 -10.25 -31.36
C ARG A 234 -0.76 -10.34 -30.53
N LEU A 235 -0.83 -10.47 -29.21
CA LEU A 235 0.31 -10.84 -28.35
C LEU A 235 0.24 -12.34 -28.06
N THR A 236 1.24 -13.12 -28.48
CA THR A 236 1.27 -14.58 -28.23
C THR A 236 1.52 -14.89 -26.75
N VAL A 237 1.14 -16.10 -26.30
CA VAL A 237 1.43 -16.58 -24.93
C VAL A 237 2.92 -16.48 -24.61
N ALA A 238 3.79 -16.73 -25.59
CA ALA A 238 5.24 -16.58 -25.48
C ALA A 238 5.65 -15.15 -25.07
N HIS A 239 5.00 -14.12 -25.62
CA HIS A 239 5.30 -12.72 -25.28
C HIS A 239 4.91 -12.37 -23.85
N ASP A 240 3.73 -12.82 -23.40
CA ASP A 240 3.25 -12.56 -22.03
C ASP A 240 4.11 -13.31 -21.00
N PHE A 241 4.43 -14.57 -21.28
CA PHE A 241 5.34 -15.40 -20.48
C PHE A 241 6.71 -14.72 -20.34
N ALA A 242 7.33 -14.37 -21.47
CA ALA A 242 8.65 -13.76 -21.48
C ALA A 242 8.67 -12.39 -20.81
N SER A 243 7.62 -11.58 -20.99
CA SER A 243 7.52 -10.27 -20.33
C SER A 243 7.46 -10.41 -18.81
N LEU A 244 6.62 -11.34 -18.30
CA LEU A 244 6.49 -11.56 -16.87
C LEU A 244 7.79 -12.08 -16.25
N LYS A 245 8.43 -13.08 -16.90
CA LYS A 245 9.72 -13.62 -16.47
C LYS A 245 10.83 -12.57 -16.50
N ALA A 246 10.88 -11.73 -17.52
CA ALA A 246 11.88 -10.67 -17.64
C ALA A 246 11.75 -9.64 -16.50
N VAL A 247 10.52 -9.19 -16.20
CA VAL A 247 10.30 -8.26 -15.08
C VAL A 247 10.67 -8.94 -13.75
N MET A 248 10.22 -10.17 -13.51
CA MET A 248 10.60 -10.93 -12.31
C MET A 248 12.13 -11.07 -12.16
N TRP A 249 12.83 -11.33 -13.26
CA TRP A 249 14.30 -11.42 -13.27
C TRP A 249 14.98 -10.10 -12.85
N VAL A 250 14.48 -8.97 -13.34
CA VAL A 250 15.04 -7.66 -13.00
C VAL A 250 14.73 -7.30 -11.55
N GLU A 251 13.51 -7.56 -11.09
CA GLU A 251 13.01 -7.15 -9.77
C GLU A 251 13.54 -8.03 -8.63
N SER A 252 13.53 -9.35 -8.77
CA SER A 252 13.87 -10.28 -7.67
C SER A 252 14.85 -11.39 -8.06
N ALA A 253 15.18 -11.55 -9.34
CA ALA A 253 15.91 -12.71 -9.85
C ALA A 253 15.26 -14.06 -9.47
N GLY A 254 13.95 -14.07 -9.23
CA GLY A 254 13.20 -15.27 -8.85
C GLY A 254 13.22 -15.58 -7.34
N GLU A 255 13.80 -14.71 -6.52
CA GLU A 255 13.76 -14.80 -5.06
C GLU A 255 12.36 -14.40 -4.56
N GLN A 256 11.65 -15.36 -3.99
CA GLN A 256 10.32 -15.15 -3.42
C GLN A 256 10.38 -14.18 -2.24
N PHE A 257 11.42 -14.25 -1.41
CA PHE A 257 11.57 -13.43 -0.21
C PHE A 257 12.48 -12.20 -0.43
N ALA A 258 12.63 -11.75 -1.68
CA ALA A 258 13.37 -10.53 -1.98
C ALA A 258 12.72 -9.32 -1.30
N VAL A 259 13.56 -8.48 -0.68
CA VAL A 259 13.18 -7.21 -0.06
C VAL A 259 14.09 -6.11 -0.60
N SER A 260 13.52 -5.14 -1.30
CA SER A 260 14.22 -3.93 -1.74
C SER A 260 14.52 -3.00 -0.57
N HIS A 261 15.47 -2.09 -0.77
CA HIS A 261 15.83 -1.05 0.21
C HIS A 261 14.67 -0.10 0.56
N THR A 262 13.63 -0.02 -0.27
CA THR A 262 12.40 0.78 -0.05
C THR A 262 11.24 -0.03 0.56
N GLY A 263 11.44 -1.31 0.90
CA GLY A 263 10.40 -2.15 1.51
C GLY A 263 9.37 -2.71 0.52
N CYS A 264 9.67 -2.67 -0.78
CA CYS A 264 8.95 -3.44 -1.79
C CYS A 264 9.46 -4.89 -1.74
N ILE A 265 8.55 -5.87 -1.88
CA ILE A 265 8.85 -7.28 -1.57
C ILE A 265 8.26 -8.24 -2.59
N GLY A 266 8.72 -9.51 -2.53
CA GLY A 266 8.15 -10.59 -3.32
C GLY A 266 8.80 -10.73 -4.70
N LEU A 267 8.37 -11.75 -5.45
CA LEU A 267 8.84 -12.03 -6.81
C LEU A 267 8.77 -10.81 -7.74
N MET A 268 7.73 -10.00 -7.57
CA MET A 268 7.43 -8.86 -8.42
C MET A 268 7.73 -7.51 -7.74
N GLN A 269 8.37 -7.50 -6.56
CA GLN A 269 8.75 -6.29 -5.81
C GLN A 269 7.62 -5.25 -5.68
N PHE A 270 6.41 -5.69 -5.30
CA PHE A 270 5.32 -4.75 -5.06
C PHE A 270 5.55 -4.00 -3.74
N CYS A 271 5.51 -2.67 -3.81
CA CYS A 271 5.49 -1.83 -2.61
C CYS A 271 4.12 -1.89 -1.95
N SER A 272 4.06 -1.77 -0.62
CA SER A 272 2.83 -1.94 0.16
C SER A 272 1.71 -1.02 -0.31
N ARG A 273 2.06 0.23 -0.64
CA ARG A 273 1.14 1.20 -1.22
C ARG A 273 0.51 0.71 -2.52
N THR A 274 1.32 0.27 -3.48
CA THR A 274 0.84 -0.24 -4.77
C THR A 274 -0.02 -1.48 -4.59
N ALA A 275 0.39 -2.42 -3.74
CA ALA A 275 -0.37 -3.64 -3.49
C ALA A 275 -1.75 -3.38 -2.85
N ARG A 276 -1.92 -2.27 -2.12
CA ARG A 276 -3.18 -1.88 -1.50
C ARG A 276 -4.13 -1.10 -2.41
N THR A 277 -3.69 -0.68 -3.61
CA THR A 277 -4.52 0.14 -4.50
C THR A 277 -5.23 -0.67 -5.59
N GLY A 278 -6.36 -0.12 -6.05
CA GLY A 278 -7.03 -0.51 -7.31
C GLY A 278 -7.24 -2.00 -7.50
N GLY A 279 -6.79 -2.52 -8.66
CA GLY A 279 -6.91 -3.93 -9.04
C GLY A 279 -6.07 -4.87 -8.17
N PHE A 280 -4.98 -4.40 -7.57
CA PHE A 280 -4.07 -5.25 -6.78
C PHE A 280 -4.66 -5.60 -5.42
N ARG A 281 -5.47 -4.71 -4.84
CA ARG A 281 -6.20 -4.96 -3.60
C ARG A 281 -7.07 -6.23 -3.68
N ARG A 282 -7.65 -6.52 -4.85
CA ARG A 282 -8.44 -7.72 -5.10
C ARG A 282 -7.59 -9.00 -5.19
N ILE A 283 -6.33 -8.87 -5.59
CA ILE A 283 -5.41 -10.01 -5.74
C ILE A 283 -4.72 -10.31 -4.42
N PHE A 284 -4.19 -9.28 -3.75
CA PHE A 284 -3.47 -9.44 -2.48
C PHE A 284 -4.40 -9.59 -1.28
N GLY A 285 -5.65 -9.12 -1.36
CA GLY A 285 -6.61 -9.18 -0.26
C GLY A 285 -6.54 -7.98 0.66
N VAL A 286 -7.65 -7.68 1.33
CA VAL A 286 -7.76 -6.58 2.29
C VAL A 286 -7.17 -7.03 3.62
N GLY A 287 -6.25 -6.25 4.19
CA GLY A 287 -5.63 -6.55 5.48
C GLY A 287 -4.52 -7.60 5.45
N GLN A 288 -4.08 -8.04 4.26
CA GLN A 288 -3.01 -9.04 4.07
C GLN A 288 -1.70 -8.43 3.51
N VAL A 289 -1.60 -7.10 3.48
CA VAL A 289 -0.43 -6.38 2.99
C VAL A 289 0.07 -5.47 4.10
N TYR A 290 1.31 -5.66 4.53
CA TYR A 290 1.91 -5.03 5.70
C TYR A 290 3.12 -4.18 5.30
N PRO A 291 3.39 -3.03 5.93
CA PRO A 291 4.67 -2.35 5.74
C PRO A 291 5.79 -3.18 6.39
N CYS A 292 6.95 -3.27 5.76
CA CYS A 292 8.13 -3.82 6.43
C CYS A 292 8.59 -2.88 7.55
N ARG A 293 9.01 -3.43 8.68
CA ARG A 293 9.48 -2.73 9.88
C ARG A 293 10.97 -2.43 9.80
N CYS A 294 11.38 -1.70 8.76
CA CYS A 294 12.78 -1.32 8.58
C CYS A 294 13.09 0.01 9.25
N GLU A 295 14.15 0.08 10.05
CA GLU A 295 14.71 1.34 10.54
C GLU A 295 15.55 1.98 9.41
N GLY A 296 14.90 2.74 8.55
CA GLY A 296 15.54 3.36 7.37
C GLY A 296 15.54 2.45 6.15
N ARG A 297 16.72 2.18 5.56
CA ARG A 297 16.83 1.31 4.37
C ARG A 297 16.67 -0.14 4.77
N CYS A 298 15.71 -0.85 4.17
CA CYS A 298 15.57 -2.28 4.40
C CYS A 298 16.82 -3.04 3.95
N ARG A 299 17.33 -3.91 4.81
CA ARG A 299 18.44 -4.81 4.51
C ARG A 299 18.09 -6.19 5.02
N VAL A 300 18.23 -7.20 4.16
CA VAL A 300 18.08 -8.61 4.52
C VAL A 300 19.38 -9.29 4.19
N SER A 301 20.00 -9.92 5.18
CA SER A 301 21.26 -10.64 4.99
C SER A 301 21.09 -11.75 3.95
N ARG A 302 22.15 -12.05 3.20
CA ARG A 302 22.13 -13.14 2.21
C ARG A 302 21.84 -14.49 2.87
N ALA A 303 22.29 -14.69 4.12
CA ALA A 303 22.04 -15.90 4.89
C ALA A 303 20.55 -16.03 5.26
N THR A 304 19.94 -14.99 5.83
CA THR A 304 18.50 -14.95 6.14
C THR A 304 17.66 -15.22 4.89
N ARG A 305 18.02 -14.60 3.77
CA ARG A 305 17.29 -14.83 2.51
C ARG A 305 17.42 -16.27 2.02
N ARG A 306 18.63 -16.83 2.00
CA ARG A 306 18.86 -18.23 1.61
C ARG A 306 18.13 -19.21 2.52
N ALA A 307 18.09 -18.94 3.81
CA ALA A 307 17.34 -19.71 4.80
C ALA A 307 15.83 -19.71 4.50
N LEU A 308 15.26 -18.54 4.19
CA LEU A 308 13.85 -18.46 3.78
C LEU A 308 13.59 -19.16 2.43
N GLU A 309 14.50 -19.03 1.46
CA GLU A 309 14.39 -19.66 0.14
C GLU A 309 14.58 -21.19 0.16
N SER A 310 15.18 -21.76 1.23
CA SER A 310 15.33 -23.21 1.36
C SER A 310 13.99 -23.90 1.59
N GLY A 311 13.02 -23.19 2.18
CA GLY A 311 11.73 -23.72 2.60
C GLY A 311 11.81 -24.67 3.81
N ALA A 312 13.00 -24.90 4.38
CA ALA A 312 13.14 -25.74 5.57
C ALA A 312 12.57 -25.01 6.79
N VAL A 313 11.64 -25.65 7.50
CA VAL A 313 10.93 -25.03 8.64
C VAL A 313 11.91 -24.50 9.69
N ALA A 314 12.95 -25.27 10.03
CA ALA A 314 13.99 -24.84 10.97
C ALA A 314 14.74 -23.58 10.52
N ASP A 315 15.02 -23.46 9.22
CA ASP A 315 15.68 -22.30 8.64
C ASP A 315 14.77 -21.07 8.66
N VAL A 316 13.47 -21.25 8.38
CA VAL A 316 12.47 -20.18 8.42
C VAL A 316 12.30 -19.63 9.83
N ILE A 317 12.16 -20.50 10.83
CA ILE A 317 12.05 -20.12 12.25
C ILE A 317 13.30 -19.30 12.67
N LYS A 318 14.49 -19.77 12.30
CA LYS A 318 15.74 -19.05 12.60
C LYS A 318 15.82 -17.70 11.88
N ALA A 319 15.24 -17.60 10.69
CA ALA A 319 15.26 -16.38 9.88
C ALA A 319 14.21 -15.33 10.31
N GLU A 320 13.10 -15.76 10.93
CA GLU A 320 11.96 -14.89 11.26
C GLU A 320 12.37 -13.70 12.14
N GLY A 321 13.17 -13.92 13.18
CA GLY A 321 13.67 -12.85 14.06
C GLY A 321 14.63 -11.85 13.38
N HIS A 322 15.10 -12.16 12.17
CA HIS A 322 16.03 -11.33 11.40
C HIS A 322 15.42 -10.79 10.11
N PHE A 323 14.16 -11.11 9.83
CA PHE A 323 13.48 -10.68 8.61
C PHE A 323 12.57 -9.47 8.92
N PRO A 324 12.75 -8.32 8.25
CA PRO A 324 12.07 -7.08 8.64
C PRO A 324 10.62 -7.00 8.16
N CYS A 325 10.11 -8.00 7.45
CA CYS A 325 8.78 -8.01 6.88
C CYS A 325 7.97 -9.16 7.47
N ASP A 326 6.65 -8.99 7.52
CA ASP A 326 5.74 -10.06 7.95
C ASP A 326 5.74 -11.18 6.89
N LEU A 327 6.12 -12.40 7.27
CA LEU A 327 6.18 -13.54 6.36
C LEU A 327 4.78 -13.92 5.82
N THR A 328 3.71 -13.56 6.54
CA THR A 328 2.32 -13.77 6.11
C THR A 328 1.84 -12.72 5.10
N ASP A 329 2.68 -11.75 4.72
CA ASP A 329 2.33 -10.75 3.71
C ASP A 329 1.99 -11.41 2.37
N ALA A 330 0.81 -11.12 1.85
CA ALA A 330 0.30 -11.70 0.61
C ALA A 330 1.16 -11.40 -0.62
N ARG A 331 2.11 -10.46 -0.55
CA ARG A 331 3.08 -10.23 -1.63
C ARG A 331 4.17 -11.29 -1.70
N PHE A 332 4.39 -12.06 -0.64
CA PHE A 332 5.25 -13.25 -0.65
C PHE A 332 4.56 -14.49 -1.22
N ASP A 333 3.22 -14.49 -1.35
CA ASP A 333 2.50 -15.52 -2.08
C ASP A 333 2.85 -15.41 -3.59
N PRO A 334 3.51 -16.43 -4.17
CA PRO A 334 4.00 -16.36 -5.54
C PRO A 334 2.86 -16.28 -6.56
N ASP A 335 1.72 -16.92 -6.31
CA ASP A 335 0.59 -16.91 -7.24
C ASP A 335 -0.08 -15.53 -7.25
N LYS A 336 -0.25 -14.91 -6.07
CA LYS A 336 -0.73 -13.52 -5.97
C LYS A 336 0.26 -12.54 -6.61
N ALA A 337 1.55 -12.68 -6.32
CA ALA A 337 2.59 -11.81 -6.90
C ALA A 337 2.63 -11.91 -8.42
N LEU A 338 2.63 -13.12 -8.99
CA LEU A 338 2.64 -13.33 -10.45
C LEU A 338 1.36 -12.83 -11.12
N ARG A 339 0.18 -13.08 -10.54
CA ARG A 339 -1.09 -12.54 -11.08
C ARG A 339 -1.12 -11.02 -11.08
N ALA A 340 -0.69 -10.40 -9.97
CA ALA A 340 -0.59 -8.93 -9.87
C ALA A 340 0.43 -8.38 -10.87
N GLY A 341 1.59 -9.01 -10.98
CA GLY A 341 2.65 -8.66 -11.93
C GLY A 341 2.17 -8.71 -13.37
N TRP A 342 1.52 -9.81 -13.77
CA TRP A 342 0.94 -9.96 -15.10
C TRP A 342 -0.11 -8.89 -15.39
N LEU A 343 -1.04 -8.65 -14.44
CA LEU A 343 -2.09 -7.63 -14.60
C LEU A 343 -1.47 -6.25 -14.81
N TYR A 344 -0.45 -5.92 -14.03
CA TYR A 344 0.19 -4.60 -14.12
C TYR A 344 0.94 -4.43 -15.44
N ILE A 345 1.79 -5.40 -15.80
CA ILE A 345 2.56 -5.38 -17.05
C ILE A 345 1.63 -5.32 -18.25
N ARG A 346 0.56 -6.12 -18.29
CA ARG A 346 -0.42 -6.11 -19.39
C ARG A 346 -1.10 -4.75 -19.51
N THR A 347 -1.50 -4.15 -18.38
CA THR A 347 -2.13 -2.82 -18.36
C THR A 347 -1.17 -1.76 -18.92
N LEU A 348 0.09 -1.76 -18.48
CA LEU A 348 1.09 -0.80 -18.94
C LEU A 348 1.44 -1.02 -20.41
N ARG A 349 1.62 -2.26 -20.87
CA ARG A 349 1.86 -2.55 -22.29
C ARG A 349 0.71 -2.08 -23.16
N ARG A 350 -0.56 -2.28 -22.75
CA ARG A 350 -1.71 -1.72 -23.47
C ARG A 350 -1.66 -0.20 -23.52
N GLN A 351 -1.33 0.44 -22.40
CA GLN A 351 -1.24 1.89 -22.29
C GLN A 351 -0.13 2.48 -23.18
N PHE A 352 0.97 1.76 -23.41
CA PHE A 352 2.14 2.23 -24.15
C PHE A 352 2.36 1.47 -25.47
N GLY A 353 1.27 1.15 -26.16
CA GLY A 353 1.33 0.64 -27.54
C GLY A 353 2.08 -0.70 -27.71
N GLY A 354 2.16 -1.52 -26.66
CA GLY A 354 2.84 -2.81 -26.65
C GLY A 354 4.33 -2.75 -26.25
N ASP A 355 4.90 -1.55 -26.07
CA ASP A 355 6.31 -1.34 -25.74
C ASP A 355 6.65 -1.85 -24.34
N LEU A 356 7.44 -2.91 -24.27
CA LEU A 356 7.84 -3.55 -23.02
C LEU A 356 8.80 -2.65 -22.20
N LEU A 357 9.69 -1.89 -22.85
CA LEU A 357 10.63 -1.04 -22.13
C LEU A 357 9.88 0.14 -21.49
N LEU A 358 8.96 0.78 -22.21
CA LEU A 358 8.09 1.82 -21.63
C LEU A 358 7.16 1.26 -20.54
N ALA A 359 6.62 0.06 -20.75
CA ALA A 359 5.85 -0.61 -19.71
C ALA A 359 6.69 -0.81 -18.44
N TYR A 360 7.95 -1.23 -18.56
CA TYR A 360 8.82 -1.37 -17.41
C TYR A 360 9.24 -0.04 -16.78
N VAL A 361 9.45 1.02 -17.58
CA VAL A 361 9.61 2.38 -17.03
C VAL A 361 8.40 2.76 -16.19
N GLY A 362 7.19 2.45 -16.66
CA GLY A 362 5.94 2.67 -15.92
C GLY A 362 5.83 1.82 -14.66
N TYR A 363 6.33 0.58 -14.71
CA TYR A 363 6.36 -0.34 -13.59
C TYR A 363 7.27 0.17 -12.47
N ASN A 364 8.50 0.56 -12.81
CA ASN A 364 9.53 0.96 -11.84
C ASN A 364 9.39 2.43 -11.37
N SER A 365 9.08 3.35 -12.28
CA SER A 365 9.05 4.80 -12.03
C SER A 365 7.65 5.41 -12.05
N GLY A 366 6.62 4.59 -12.19
CA GLY A 366 5.23 5.01 -12.22
C GLY A 366 4.71 5.33 -13.64
N PRO A 367 3.42 5.08 -13.92
CA PRO A 367 2.84 5.24 -15.26
C PRO A 367 2.91 6.68 -15.79
N ALA A 368 2.97 7.66 -14.90
CA ALA A 368 3.01 9.07 -15.25
C ALA A 368 4.37 9.49 -15.87
N VAL A 369 5.48 8.88 -15.42
CA VAL A 369 6.81 9.05 -16.03
C VAL A 369 6.82 8.43 -17.42
N ALA A 370 6.40 7.17 -17.53
CA ALA A 370 6.35 6.47 -18.82
C ALA A 370 5.45 7.19 -19.84
N ARG A 371 4.33 7.78 -19.41
CA ARG A 371 3.45 8.57 -20.29
C ARG A 371 4.13 9.81 -20.84
N ARG A 372 4.97 10.49 -20.05
CA ARG A 372 5.76 11.64 -20.55
C ARG A 372 6.78 11.20 -21.61
N VAL A 373 7.49 10.11 -21.36
CA VAL A 373 8.41 9.52 -22.37
C VAL A 373 7.63 9.12 -23.62
N TYR A 374 6.51 8.41 -23.47
CA TYR A 374 5.69 7.96 -24.59
C TYR A 374 5.19 9.12 -25.47
N ARG A 375 4.76 10.23 -24.85
CA ARG A 375 4.38 11.45 -25.57
C ARG A 375 5.55 12.10 -26.31
N ALA A 376 6.73 12.16 -25.68
CA ALA A 376 7.93 12.69 -26.31
C ALA A 376 8.37 11.86 -27.53
N LEU A 377 8.02 10.57 -27.55
CA LEU A 377 8.20 9.66 -28.69
C LEU A 377 7.06 9.72 -29.73
N GLY A 378 6.18 10.72 -29.65
CA GLY A 378 5.07 10.89 -30.58
C GLY A 378 3.88 9.94 -30.34
N SER A 379 3.83 9.25 -29.19
CA SER A 379 2.75 8.31 -28.81
C SER A 379 2.48 7.21 -29.86
N ARG A 380 3.49 6.86 -30.66
CA ARG A 380 3.36 5.85 -31.72
C ARG A 380 3.32 4.45 -31.12
N ARG A 381 2.40 3.62 -31.61
CA ARG A 381 2.38 2.18 -31.30
C ARG A 381 3.54 1.49 -32.01
N LEU A 382 4.20 0.55 -31.32
CA LEU A 382 5.21 -0.31 -31.97
C LEU A 382 4.56 -1.10 -33.12
N ALA A 383 5.24 -1.13 -34.27
CA ALA A 383 4.81 -1.99 -35.36
C ALA A 383 4.95 -3.48 -34.96
N PRO A 384 4.15 -4.40 -35.53
CA PRO A 384 4.36 -5.83 -35.32
C PRO A 384 5.81 -6.22 -35.66
N GLY A 385 6.50 -6.89 -34.73
CA GLY A 385 7.91 -7.29 -34.90
C GLY A 385 8.95 -6.23 -34.54
N GLU A 386 8.56 -4.97 -34.35
CA GLU A 386 9.48 -3.92 -33.92
C GLU A 386 9.95 -4.17 -32.48
N THR A 387 11.26 -4.26 -32.29
CA THR A 387 11.86 -4.46 -30.96
C THR A 387 12.14 -3.10 -30.32
N PRO A 388 11.65 -2.84 -29.09
CA PRO A 388 11.94 -1.58 -28.42
C PRO A 388 13.43 -1.48 -28.09
N THR A 389 14.02 -0.30 -28.33
CA THR A 389 15.44 -0.04 -28.06
C THR A 389 15.61 0.94 -26.90
N VAL A 390 16.68 0.75 -26.11
CA VAL A 390 17.02 1.67 -25.01
C VAL A 390 17.39 3.06 -25.54
N ALA A 391 18.07 3.11 -26.69
CA ALA A 391 18.48 4.35 -27.35
C ALA A 391 17.30 5.28 -27.63
N ARG A 392 16.12 4.74 -27.93
CA ARG A 392 14.91 5.54 -28.15
C ARG A 392 14.41 6.20 -26.86
N ILE A 393 14.44 5.51 -25.73
CA ILE A 393 13.90 6.00 -24.45
C ILE A 393 14.86 6.95 -23.74
N ALA A 394 16.17 6.69 -23.87
CA ALA A 394 17.21 7.33 -23.08
C ALA A 394 17.20 8.87 -23.11
N PRO A 395 17.05 9.55 -24.27
CA PRO A 395 17.08 11.02 -24.34
C PRO A 395 15.95 11.70 -23.55
N HIS A 396 14.80 11.04 -23.40
CA HIS A 396 13.61 11.63 -22.80
C HIS A 396 13.41 11.26 -21.32
N LEU A 397 14.04 10.17 -20.85
CA LEU A 397 13.74 9.62 -19.53
C LEU A 397 14.12 10.55 -18.38
N ALA A 398 15.29 11.19 -18.43
CA ALA A 398 15.73 12.11 -17.39
C ALA A 398 14.77 13.31 -17.24
N ALA A 399 14.40 13.92 -18.36
CA ALA A 399 13.42 15.01 -18.40
C ALA A 399 12.04 14.57 -17.89
N ALA A 400 11.59 13.36 -18.24
CA ALA A 400 10.33 12.81 -17.76
C ALA A 400 10.31 12.52 -16.25
N MET A 401 11.47 12.21 -15.66
CA MET A 401 11.63 11.89 -14.23
C MET A 401 11.80 13.12 -13.33
N ARG A 402 12.39 14.21 -13.84
CA ARG A 402 12.66 15.43 -13.07
C ARG A 402 11.43 15.98 -12.32
N PRO A 403 10.21 16.03 -12.91
CA PRO A 403 9.03 16.48 -12.19
C PRO A 403 8.57 15.55 -11.05
N TYR A 404 9.09 14.35 -10.89
CA TYR A 404 8.67 13.43 -9.81
C TYR A 404 9.77 13.22 -8.78
N TYR A 405 11.03 13.28 -9.21
CA TYR A 405 12.20 12.95 -8.40
C TYR A 405 13.16 14.12 -8.18
N GLY A 406 12.86 15.31 -8.72
CA GLY A 406 13.74 16.48 -8.66
C GLY A 406 15.10 16.18 -9.31
N GLU A 407 16.16 16.72 -8.71
CA GLU A 407 17.54 16.55 -9.19
C GLU A 407 18.03 15.09 -9.16
N SER A 408 17.47 14.25 -8.26
CA SER A 408 17.78 12.81 -8.23
C SER A 408 17.24 12.05 -9.45
N GLY A 409 16.32 12.65 -10.20
CA GLY A 409 15.70 12.04 -11.39
C GLY A 409 16.70 11.67 -12.48
N ALA A 410 17.72 12.51 -12.71
CA ALA A 410 18.76 12.22 -13.70
C ALA A 410 19.60 10.99 -13.30
N GLY A 411 19.99 10.88 -12.03
CA GLY A 411 20.71 9.72 -11.51
C GLY A 411 19.89 8.43 -11.64
N ARG A 412 18.61 8.48 -11.29
CA ARG A 412 17.70 7.33 -11.41
C ARG A 412 17.46 6.93 -12.87
N ALA A 413 17.29 7.89 -13.77
CA ALA A 413 17.17 7.63 -15.21
C ALA A 413 18.42 6.92 -15.76
N ARG A 414 19.63 7.38 -15.38
CA ARG A 414 20.89 6.72 -15.76
C ARG A 414 20.94 5.27 -15.28
N GLY A 415 20.53 4.99 -14.05
CA GLY A 415 20.48 3.63 -13.52
C GLY A 415 19.53 2.71 -14.32
N LEU A 416 18.34 3.22 -14.66
CA LEU A 416 17.39 2.50 -15.50
C LEU A 416 17.95 2.22 -16.90
N ILE A 417 18.52 3.23 -17.56
CA ILE A 417 19.07 3.14 -18.92
C ILE A 417 20.26 2.19 -18.99
N LYS A 418 21.20 2.29 -18.04
CA LYS A 418 22.46 1.54 -18.09
C LYS A 418 22.31 0.09 -17.60
N VAL A 419 21.42 -0.16 -16.66
CA VAL A 419 21.35 -1.45 -15.95
C VAL A 419 20.03 -2.15 -16.21
N HIS A 420 18.91 -1.53 -15.86
CA HIS A 420 17.64 -2.26 -15.82
C HIS A 420 17.06 -2.55 -17.21
N LEU A 421 17.02 -1.57 -18.11
CA LEU A 421 16.40 -1.76 -19.43
C LEU A 421 17.17 -2.76 -20.31
N PRO A 422 18.53 -2.74 -20.39
CA PRO A 422 19.27 -3.78 -21.08
C PRO A 422 19.08 -5.15 -20.44
N LYS A 423 19.14 -5.25 -19.11
CA LYS A 423 18.90 -6.51 -18.38
C LYS A 423 17.51 -7.07 -18.67
N LEU A 424 16.49 -6.22 -18.71
CA LEU A 424 15.11 -6.60 -19.04
C LEU A 424 15.00 -7.12 -20.47
N LEU A 425 15.55 -6.38 -21.45
CA LEU A 425 15.47 -6.74 -22.86
C LEU A 425 16.14 -8.09 -23.13
N ASN A 426 17.36 -8.29 -22.59
CA ASN A 426 18.08 -9.54 -22.72
C ASN A 426 17.30 -10.70 -22.10
N ALA A 427 16.79 -10.54 -20.87
CA ALA A 427 15.99 -11.57 -20.21
C ALA A 427 14.72 -11.92 -21.00
N TYR A 428 14.04 -10.91 -21.54
CA TYR A 428 12.84 -11.10 -22.36
C TYR A 428 13.14 -11.90 -23.64
N LEU A 429 14.20 -11.55 -24.37
CA LEU A 429 14.58 -12.28 -25.59
C LEU A 429 14.91 -13.74 -25.27
N THR A 430 15.71 -13.98 -24.22
CA THR A 430 16.07 -15.33 -23.76
C THR A 430 14.84 -16.15 -23.38
N TYR A 431 13.94 -15.63 -22.53
CA TYR A 431 12.77 -16.38 -22.10
C TYR A 431 11.76 -16.61 -23.23
N ARG A 432 11.66 -15.68 -24.18
CA ARG A 432 10.82 -15.86 -25.37
C ARG A 432 11.35 -17.01 -26.24
N GLU A 433 12.65 -17.02 -26.52
CA GLU A 433 13.26 -18.09 -27.31
C GLU A 433 13.13 -19.46 -26.62
N ARG A 434 13.42 -19.53 -25.31
CA ARG A 434 13.23 -20.76 -24.51
C ARG A 434 11.80 -21.27 -24.59
N TYR A 435 10.81 -20.38 -24.45
CA TYR A 435 9.40 -20.76 -24.55
C TYR A 435 9.07 -21.34 -25.93
N LEU A 436 9.48 -20.67 -27.01
CA LEU A 436 9.21 -21.12 -28.38
C LEU A 436 9.88 -22.47 -28.69
N LYS A 437 11.10 -22.70 -28.20
CA LYS A 437 11.78 -24.01 -28.33
C LYS A 437 11.02 -25.11 -27.60
N ALA A 438 10.59 -24.86 -26.36
CA ALA A 438 9.82 -25.83 -25.57
C ALA A 438 8.45 -26.14 -26.19
N ASP A 439 7.77 -25.12 -26.72
CA ASP A 439 6.46 -25.26 -27.38
C ASP A 439 6.56 -26.05 -28.70
N LYS A 440 7.60 -25.77 -29.51
CA LYS A 440 7.91 -26.55 -30.71
C LYS A 440 8.26 -28.00 -30.38
N ALA A 441 8.97 -28.25 -29.28
CA ALA A 441 9.28 -29.61 -28.84
C ALA A 441 8.03 -30.37 -28.38
N ALA A 442 7.09 -29.70 -27.70
CA ALA A 442 5.85 -30.30 -27.21
C ALA A 442 4.83 -30.61 -28.33
N THR A 443 4.91 -29.91 -29.46
CA THR A 443 4.00 -30.06 -30.61
C THR A 443 4.53 -30.98 -31.71
N ARG A 444 5.78 -31.44 -31.62
CA ARG A 444 6.31 -32.43 -32.57
C ARG A 444 5.56 -33.76 -32.39
N PRO A 445 5.04 -34.37 -33.47
CA PRO A 445 4.47 -35.70 -33.39
C PRO A 445 5.52 -36.66 -32.83
N ARG A 446 5.10 -37.56 -31.94
CA ARG A 446 6.01 -38.59 -31.44
C ARG A 446 6.33 -39.51 -32.62
N PRO A 447 7.61 -39.79 -32.93
CA PRO A 447 7.93 -40.73 -33.99
C PRO A 447 7.27 -42.08 -33.66
N GLY A 448 6.33 -42.52 -34.50
CA GLY A 448 5.60 -43.78 -34.35
C GLY A 448 4.17 -43.71 -33.80
N SER A 449 3.56 -42.53 -33.67
CA SER A 449 2.11 -42.37 -33.37
C SER A 449 1.28 -42.05 -34.59
#